data_AF-A0A0W1B1N8-F1
#
_entry.id   AF-A0A0W1B1N8-F1
#
_cell.length_a   1.000
_cell.length_b   1.000
_cell.length_c   1.000
_cell.angle_alpha   90.00
_cell.angle_beta   90.00
_cell.angle_gamma   90.00
#
_symmetry.space_group_name_H-M   'P 1'
#
loop_
_entity.id
_entity.type
_entity.pdbx_description
1 polymer ?
#
loop_
_entity_poly.entity_id
_entity_poly.type
_entity_poly.pdbx_seq_one_letter_code
_entity_poly.pdbx_strand_id
1 'polypeptide(L)'
;MYGGTPGGQHQRFGNPADHSSIIEYNVRLAKIIANCGADILVLGPGGTRDQPSTLEELKVAAATINELANRTYALGVKFCVHPHLWTEWQDVNEIGILMNLTDPKVVHLAPDSAHLVGAGMEPASIIRTYKDRVAYVHLKDLTDKSAATSDS
;
A
#
# COMPACT_ATOMS: atom_id res chain seq x y z
N MET A 1 9.82 3.96 6.35
CA MET A 1 8.98 3.89 7.57
C MET A 1 7.56 3.52 7.14
N TYR A 2 6.84 2.72 7.94
CA TYR A 2 5.44 2.36 7.66
C TYR A 2 4.50 3.47 8.16
N GLY A 3 3.70 4.02 7.25
CA GLY A 3 2.52 4.83 7.57
C GLY A 3 1.28 3.95 7.63
N GLY A 4 0.09 4.55 7.46
CA GLY A 4 -1.17 3.81 7.47
C GLY A 4 -2.30 4.64 8.06
N THR A 5 -3.33 3.98 8.55
CA THR A 5 -4.45 4.66 9.20
C THR A 5 -4.17 4.87 10.71
N PRO A 6 -4.30 6.09 11.26
CA PRO A 6 -3.97 6.36 12.66
C PRO A 6 -4.84 5.58 13.67
N GLY A 7 -6.07 5.21 13.31
CA GLY A 7 -6.96 4.34 14.08
C GLY A 7 -6.76 2.84 13.86
N GLY A 8 -5.71 2.45 13.13
CA GLY A 8 -5.42 1.05 12.82
C GLY A 8 -6.50 0.39 11.96
N GLN A 9 -6.77 -0.89 12.21
CA GLN A 9 -7.65 -1.73 11.38
C GLN A 9 -9.11 -1.24 11.25
N HIS A 10 -9.54 -0.28 12.07
CA HIS A 10 -10.91 0.26 12.07
C HIS A 10 -11.13 1.41 11.08
N GLN A 11 -10.05 2.02 10.58
CA GLN A 11 -10.11 3.12 9.63
C GLN A 11 -9.83 2.66 8.22
N ARG A 12 -10.53 3.26 7.26
CA ARG A 12 -10.56 2.80 5.88
C ARG A 12 -10.27 3.94 4.91
N PHE A 13 -9.38 3.71 3.94
CA PHE A 13 -9.15 4.68 2.87
C PHE A 13 -10.39 4.87 2.01
N GLY A 14 -11.23 3.84 1.90
CA GLY A 14 -12.52 3.90 1.20
C GLY A 14 -13.63 4.62 1.98
N ASN A 15 -13.37 5.07 3.21
CA ASN A 15 -14.34 5.79 4.04
C ASN A 15 -14.03 7.31 4.03
N PRO A 16 -14.91 8.16 3.48
CA PRO A 16 -14.69 9.61 3.46
C PRO A 16 -14.50 10.24 4.84
N ALA A 17 -15.09 9.66 5.89
CA ALA A 17 -14.96 10.17 7.26
C ALA A 17 -13.52 10.06 7.80
N ASP A 18 -12.72 9.11 7.30
CA ASP A 18 -11.35 8.89 7.75
C ASP A 18 -10.33 9.76 6.99
N HIS A 19 -10.73 10.34 5.86
CA HIS A 19 -9.86 11.03 4.89
C HIS A 19 -8.91 12.05 5.53
N SER A 20 -9.45 13.02 6.28
CA SER A 20 -8.63 14.08 6.89
C SER A 20 -7.62 13.52 7.89
N SER A 21 -8.06 12.57 8.72
CA SER A 21 -7.19 11.97 9.75
C SER A 21 -6.04 11.16 9.14
N ILE A 22 -6.32 10.41 8.08
CA ILE A 22 -5.34 9.65 7.32
C ILE A 22 -4.29 10.58 6.71
N ILE A 23 -4.74 11.67 6.07
CA ILE A 23 -3.83 12.63 5.43
C ILE A 23 -2.94 13.29 6.47
N GLU A 24 -3.53 13.86 7.53
CA GLU A 24 -2.78 14.60 8.54
C GLU A 24 -1.72 13.75 9.24
N TYR A 25 -2.08 12.51 9.58
CA TYR A 25 -1.17 11.56 10.19
C TYR A 25 0.03 11.25 9.28
N ASN A 26 -0.23 10.87 8.03
CA ASN A 26 0.84 10.47 7.11
C ASN A 26 1.68 11.66 6.64
N VAL A 27 1.12 12.86 6.51
CA VAL A 27 1.88 14.09 6.25
C VAL A 27 2.82 14.41 7.42
N ARG A 28 2.36 14.22 8.67
CA ARG A 28 3.24 14.38 9.84
C ARG A 28 4.40 13.37 9.81
N LEU A 29 4.14 12.12 9.44
CA LEU A 29 5.19 11.11 9.28
C LEU A 29 6.16 11.50 8.15
N ALA A 30 5.66 11.96 7.00
CA ALA A 30 6.50 12.40 5.90
C ALA A 30 7.45 13.54 6.30
N LYS A 31 7.01 14.49 7.13
CA LYS A 31 7.90 15.53 7.68
C LYS A 31 9.02 14.95 8.54
N ILE A 32 8.71 13.95 9.36
CA ILE A 32 9.72 13.26 10.19
C ILE A 32 10.71 12.51 9.30
N ILE A 33 10.21 11.76 8.32
CA ILE A 33 11.01 11.01 7.34
C ILE A 33 11.98 11.93 6.59
N ALA A 34 11.48 13.05 6.07
CA ALA A 34 12.28 14.06 5.39
C ALA A 34 13.37 14.64 6.30
N ASN A 35 13.04 14.97 7.56
CA ASN A 35 14.01 15.47 8.54
C ASN A 35 15.09 14.43 8.91
N CYS A 36 14.79 13.14 8.76
CA CYS A 36 15.75 12.05 8.95
C CYS A 36 16.58 11.76 7.68
N GLY A 37 16.40 12.52 6.58
CA GLY A 37 17.11 12.32 5.32
C GLY A 37 16.62 11.11 4.51
N ALA A 38 15.45 10.56 4.83
CA ALA A 38 14.81 9.51 4.06
C ALA A 38 13.71 10.09 3.15
N ASP A 39 13.39 9.38 2.08
CA ASP A 39 12.51 9.86 1.00
C ASP A 39 11.38 8.90 0.66
N ILE A 40 11.16 7.83 1.44
CA ILE A 40 10.12 6.82 1.18
C ILE A 40 9.20 6.66 2.40
N LEU A 41 7.90 6.85 2.16
CA LEU A 41 6.81 6.46 3.04
C LEU A 41 6.07 5.28 2.41
N VAL A 42 6.11 4.12 3.07
CA VAL A 42 5.31 2.95 2.68
C VAL A 42 4.03 2.96 3.48
N LEU A 43 2.89 2.97 2.81
CA LEU A 43 1.60 2.96 3.48
C LEU A 43 1.33 1.56 4.03
N GLY A 44 1.07 1.46 5.32
CA GLY A 44 0.60 0.22 5.93
C GLY A 44 -0.80 -0.16 5.44
N PRO A 45 -1.20 -1.41 5.72
CA PRO A 45 -2.51 -1.92 5.34
C PRO A 45 -3.63 -0.99 5.83
N GLY A 46 -4.61 -0.74 4.95
CA GLY A 46 -5.88 -0.12 5.35
C GLY A 46 -6.67 -1.03 6.31
N GLY A 47 -7.92 -0.65 6.56
CA GLY A 47 -8.79 -1.42 7.44
C GLY A 47 -8.96 -2.87 6.99
N THR A 48 -9.28 -3.76 7.93
CA THR A 48 -9.56 -5.16 7.61
C THR A 48 -10.80 -5.28 6.72
N ARG A 49 -10.84 -6.30 5.87
CA ARG A 49 -11.98 -6.57 5.00
C ARG A 49 -12.63 -7.93 5.32
N ASP A 50 -13.96 -7.95 5.36
CA ASP A 50 -14.75 -9.20 5.36
C ASP A 50 -15.10 -9.64 3.93
N GLN A 51 -15.17 -8.68 3.01
CA GLN A 51 -15.48 -8.86 1.59
C GLN A 51 -14.62 -7.92 0.73
N PRO A 52 -14.43 -8.19 -0.57
CA PRO A 52 -13.71 -7.30 -1.46
C PRO A 52 -14.24 -5.87 -1.47
N SER A 53 -13.34 -4.89 -1.62
CA SER A 53 -13.73 -3.48 -1.67
C SER A 53 -14.55 -3.21 -2.93
N THR A 54 -15.65 -2.47 -2.76
CA THR A 54 -16.50 -2.02 -3.85
C THR A 54 -15.79 -0.97 -4.71
N LEU A 55 -16.26 -0.77 -5.95
CA LEU A 55 -15.70 0.25 -6.84
C LEU A 55 -15.79 1.67 -6.24
N GLU A 56 -16.87 1.99 -5.54
CA GLU A 56 -17.03 3.31 -4.92
C GLU A 56 -16.07 3.50 -3.74
N GLU A 57 -15.87 2.48 -2.90
CA GLU A 57 -14.83 2.52 -1.85
C GLU A 57 -13.43 2.70 -2.47
N LEU A 58 -13.14 2.02 -3.59
CA LEU A 58 -11.85 2.15 -4.29
C LEU A 58 -11.66 3.54 -4.91
N LYS A 59 -12.71 4.18 -5.41
CA LYS A 59 -12.65 5.58 -5.89
C LYS A 59 -12.36 6.55 -4.75
N VAL A 60 -13.02 6.38 -3.60
CA VAL A 60 -12.74 7.18 -2.40
C VAL A 60 -11.30 6.96 -1.92
N ALA A 61 -10.86 5.71 -1.89
CA ALA A 61 -9.48 5.37 -1.53
C ALA A 61 -8.46 6.01 -2.48
N ALA A 62 -8.69 5.95 -3.79
CA ALA A 62 -7.82 6.57 -4.78
C ALA A 62 -7.73 8.10 -4.61
N ALA A 63 -8.85 8.77 -4.31
CA ALA A 63 -8.86 10.21 -4.04
C ALA A 63 -8.03 10.56 -2.79
N THR A 64 -8.21 9.80 -1.71
CA THR A 64 -7.43 9.95 -0.47
C THR A 64 -5.93 9.73 -0.72
N ILE A 65 -5.58 8.69 -1.47
CA ILE A 65 -4.19 8.35 -1.82
C ILE A 65 -3.55 9.44 -2.67
N ASN A 66 -4.24 9.95 -3.69
CA ASN A 66 -3.70 10.99 -4.57
C ASN A 66 -3.40 12.28 -3.79
N GLU A 67 -4.33 12.73 -2.95
CA GLU A 67 -4.12 13.92 -2.12
C GLU A 67 -2.94 13.73 -1.16
N LEU A 68 -2.88 12.56 -0.50
CA LEU A 68 -1.79 12.25 0.39
C LEU A 68 -0.44 12.22 -0.35
N ALA A 69 -0.37 11.53 -1.49
CA ALA A 69 0.85 11.41 -2.29
C ALA A 69 1.34 12.77 -2.79
N ASN A 70 0.45 13.66 -3.22
CA ASN A 70 0.81 15.03 -3.60
C ASN A 70 1.44 15.80 -2.42
N ARG A 71 0.84 15.69 -1.23
CA ARG A 71 1.36 16.37 -0.04
C ARG A 71 2.70 15.82 0.43
N THR A 72 2.91 14.51 0.39
CA THR A 72 4.21 13.93 0.75
C THR A 72 5.27 14.21 -0.32
N TYR A 73 4.89 14.20 -1.60
CA TYR A 73 5.79 14.51 -2.71
C TYR A 73 6.30 15.96 -2.64
N ALA A 74 5.44 16.90 -2.24
CA ALA A 74 5.84 18.29 -1.97
C ALA A 74 6.87 18.44 -0.83
N LEU A 75 7.01 17.41 0.04
CA LEU A 75 8.02 17.32 1.09
C LEU A 75 9.26 16.53 0.66
N GLY A 76 9.35 16.11 -0.61
CA GLY A 76 10.42 15.25 -1.11
C GLY A 76 10.28 13.78 -0.72
N VAL A 77 9.10 13.34 -0.25
CA VAL A 77 8.85 11.97 0.21
C VAL A 77 7.91 11.24 -0.75
N LYS A 78 8.42 10.20 -1.40
CA LYS A 78 7.66 9.30 -2.27
C LYS A 78 6.69 8.46 -1.47
N PHE A 79 5.46 8.43 -1.98
CA PHE A 79 4.37 7.64 -1.43
C PHE A 79 4.28 6.28 -2.11
N CYS A 80 4.33 5.19 -1.33
CA CYS A 80 4.24 3.83 -1.85
C CYS A 80 3.04 3.07 -1.27
N VAL A 81 2.15 2.60 -2.13
CA VAL A 81 1.06 1.68 -1.78
C VAL A 81 1.62 0.27 -1.58
N HIS A 82 1.30 -0.36 -0.46
CA HIS A 82 1.70 -1.73 -0.15
C HIS A 82 0.47 -2.63 0.03
N PRO A 83 0.11 -3.45 -0.98
CA PRO A 83 -0.98 -4.40 -0.88
C PRO A 83 -0.74 -5.43 0.23
N HIS A 84 -1.77 -5.77 0.96
CA HIS A 84 -1.67 -6.64 2.13
C HIS A 84 -2.90 -7.55 2.25
N LEU A 85 -2.65 -8.80 2.68
CA LEU A 85 -3.72 -9.78 2.90
C LEU A 85 -4.72 -9.28 3.94
N TRP A 86 -6.00 -9.58 3.71
CA TRP A 86 -7.15 -9.28 4.56
C TRP A 86 -7.47 -7.78 4.72
N THR A 87 -6.99 -6.95 3.81
CA THR A 87 -7.19 -5.49 3.88
C THR A 87 -7.85 -4.98 2.62
N GLU A 88 -8.19 -3.69 2.60
CA GLU A 88 -8.98 -3.08 1.51
C GLU A 88 -8.45 -3.35 0.10
N TRP A 89 -7.14 -3.56 -0.06
CA TRP A 89 -6.48 -3.74 -1.36
C TRP A 89 -5.61 -4.99 -1.31
N GLN A 90 -6.22 -6.13 -1.65
CA GLN A 90 -5.57 -7.42 -1.58
C GLN A 90 -5.38 -8.02 -2.98
N ASP A 91 -6.44 -8.03 -3.79
CA ASP A 91 -6.51 -8.84 -4.99
C ASP A 91 -6.13 -8.02 -6.24
N VAL A 92 -5.80 -8.71 -7.34
CA VAL A 92 -5.34 -8.08 -8.59
C VAL A 92 -6.30 -7.02 -9.13
N ASN A 93 -7.61 -7.20 -8.94
CA ASN A 93 -8.63 -6.27 -9.39
C ASN A 93 -8.59 -4.95 -8.61
N GLU A 94 -8.46 -5.03 -7.28
CA GLU A 94 -8.42 -3.86 -6.39
C GLU A 94 -7.13 -3.07 -6.64
N ILE A 95 -5.99 -3.77 -6.74
CA ILE A 95 -4.71 -3.17 -7.11
C ILE A 95 -4.81 -2.52 -8.49
N GLY A 96 -5.39 -3.22 -9.47
CA GLY A 96 -5.55 -2.72 -10.83
C GLY A 96 -6.36 -1.43 -10.90
N ILE A 97 -7.51 -1.40 -10.20
CA ILE A 97 -8.37 -0.22 -10.12
C ILE A 97 -7.65 0.94 -9.45
N LEU A 98 -7.00 0.72 -8.31
CA LEU A 98 -6.26 1.78 -7.60
C LEU A 98 -5.12 2.33 -8.43
N MET A 99 -4.33 1.47 -9.06
CA MET A 99 -3.24 1.90 -9.92
C MET A 99 -3.76 2.68 -11.12
N ASN A 100 -4.93 2.34 -11.66
CA ASN A 100 -5.56 3.10 -12.75
C ASN A 100 -6.15 4.45 -12.31
N LEU A 101 -6.66 4.55 -11.08
CA LEU A 101 -7.29 5.76 -10.55
C LEU A 101 -6.31 6.73 -9.86
N THR A 102 -5.05 6.34 -9.69
CA THR A 102 -4.01 7.14 -9.03
C THR A 102 -3.02 7.74 -10.02
N ASP A 103 -2.51 8.93 -9.70
CA ASP A 103 -1.52 9.61 -10.53
C ASP A 103 -0.18 8.84 -10.51
N PRO A 104 0.29 8.32 -11.66
CA PRO A 104 1.50 7.53 -11.73
C PRO A 104 2.78 8.30 -11.40
N LYS A 105 2.75 9.64 -11.38
CA LYS A 105 3.93 10.46 -11.08
C LYS A 105 4.24 10.55 -9.59
N VAL A 106 3.22 10.43 -8.75
CA VAL A 106 3.34 10.65 -7.29
C VAL A 106 3.00 9.42 -6.47
N VAL A 107 2.18 8.52 -7.00
CA VAL A 107 1.81 7.25 -6.34
C VAL A 107 2.64 6.10 -6.89
N HIS A 108 3.41 5.48 -6.02
CA HIS A 108 4.27 4.35 -6.34
C HIS A 108 3.73 3.05 -5.71
N LEU A 109 4.22 1.91 -6.19
CA LEU A 109 3.91 0.58 -5.65
C LEU A 109 5.10 0.07 -4.83
N ALA A 110 4.80 -0.48 -3.65
CA ALA A 110 5.69 -1.29 -2.84
C ALA A 110 5.17 -2.75 -2.81
N PRO A 111 5.43 -3.54 -3.87
CA PRO A 111 4.98 -4.92 -3.89
C PRO A 111 5.69 -5.73 -2.81
N ASP A 112 4.94 -6.64 -2.21
CA ASP A 112 5.45 -7.61 -1.24
C ASP A 112 5.16 -9.02 -1.76
N SER A 113 6.23 -9.76 -2.05
CA SER A 113 6.14 -11.07 -2.69
C SER A 113 5.29 -12.05 -1.89
N ALA A 114 5.35 -12.01 -0.56
CA ALA A 114 4.58 -12.92 0.29
C ALA A 114 3.07 -12.63 0.20
N HIS A 115 2.68 -11.35 0.28
CA HIS A 115 1.26 -10.99 0.19
C HIS A 115 0.68 -11.24 -1.20
N LEU A 116 1.47 -10.99 -2.26
CA LEU A 116 1.05 -11.26 -3.63
C LEU A 116 0.81 -12.76 -3.86
N VAL A 117 1.74 -13.62 -3.42
CA VAL A 117 1.58 -15.08 -3.50
C VAL A 117 0.38 -15.55 -2.68
N GLY A 118 0.21 -15.06 -1.46
CA GLY A 118 -0.92 -15.43 -0.60
C GLY A 118 -2.29 -15.04 -1.16
N ALA A 119 -2.35 -14.04 -2.04
CA ALA A 119 -3.56 -13.63 -2.76
C ALA A 119 -3.72 -14.35 -4.12
N GLY A 120 -2.90 -15.37 -4.40
CA GLY A 120 -2.94 -16.13 -5.64
C GLY A 120 -2.37 -15.38 -6.86
N MET A 121 -1.62 -14.29 -6.65
CA MET A 121 -0.98 -13.53 -7.72
C MET A 121 0.47 -13.98 -7.95
N GLU A 122 0.94 -13.83 -9.19
CA GLU A 122 2.35 -14.05 -9.54
C GLU A 122 3.12 -12.73 -9.36
N PRO A 123 4.03 -12.62 -8.36
CA PRO A 123 4.67 -11.35 -8.02
C PRO A 123 5.44 -10.72 -9.17
N ALA A 124 6.16 -11.51 -9.97
CA ALA A 124 6.95 -11.01 -11.07
C ALA A 124 6.05 -10.41 -12.17
N SER A 125 4.83 -10.94 -12.36
CA SER A 125 3.85 -10.38 -13.29
C SER A 125 3.34 -9.02 -12.82
N ILE A 126 3.04 -8.86 -11.53
CA ILE A 126 2.64 -7.55 -10.97
C ILE A 126 3.79 -6.53 -11.09
N ILE A 127 5.01 -6.95 -10.75
CA ILE A 127 6.20 -6.09 -10.88
C ILE A 127 6.44 -5.69 -12.34
N ARG A 128 6.31 -6.62 -13.30
CA ARG A 128 6.44 -6.31 -14.73
C ARG A 128 5.37 -5.33 -15.21
N THR A 129 4.11 -5.52 -14.78
CA THR A 129 2.99 -4.66 -15.15
C THR A 129 3.17 -3.22 -14.65
N TYR A 130 3.67 -3.05 -13.41
CA TYR A 130 3.81 -1.73 -12.78
C TYR A 130 5.26 -1.25 -12.64
N LYS A 131 6.17 -1.77 -13.46
CA LYS A 131 7.63 -1.55 -13.34
C LYS A 131 8.01 -0.07 -13.17
N ASP A 132 7.35 0.82 -13.90
CA ASP A 132 7.66 2.26 -13.92
C ASP A 132 7.18 2.98 -12.66
N ARG A 133 6.39 2.30 -11.82
CA ARG A 133 5.85 2.79 -10.55
C ARG A 133 6.39 2.05 -9.34
N VAL A 134 7.22 1.02 -9.51
CA VAL A 134 7.84 0.31 -8.37
C VAL A 134 8.97 1.18 -7.81
N ALA A 135 8.77 1.74 -6.61
CA ALA A 135 9.79 2.56 -5.93
C ALA A 135 10.50 1.83 -4.78
N TYR A 136 9.89 0.77 -4.27
CA TYR A 136 10.41 -0.01 -3.15
C TYR A 136 9.91 -1.44 -3.27
N VAL A 137 10.65 -2.46 -2.82
CA VAL A 137 10.19 -3.85 -2.86
C VAL A 137 10.40 -4.48 -1.49
N HIS A 138 9.35 -5.06 -0.92
CA HIS A 138 9.48 -5.96 0.21
C HIS A 138 9.73 -7.37 -0.32
N LEU A 139 10.99 -7.83 -0.26
CA LEU A 139 11.31 -9.21 -0.55
C LEU A 139 11.07 -10.05 0.71
N LYS A 140 9.98 -10.79 0.73
CA LYS A 140 9.66 -11.76 1.78
C LYS A 140 9.43 -13.12 1.16
N ASP A 141 10.06 -14.13 1.74
CA ASP A 141 9.86 -15.51 1.33
C ASP A 141 8.65 -16.11 2.05
N LEU A 142 7.86 -16.90 1.33
CA LEU A 142 6.86 -17.80 1.91
C LEU A 142 7.38 -19.20 1.68
N THR A 143 8.18 -19.70 2.62
CA THR A 143 8.55 -21.10 2.61
C THR A 143 7.31 -21.91 2.99
N ASP A 144 6.92 -22.85 2.13
CA ASP A 144 5.98 -23.91 2.50
C ASP A 144 6.47 -24.57 3.80
N LYS A 145 5.53 -24.86 4.72
CA LYS A 145 5.81 -25.48 6.04
C LYS A 145 6.54 -26.84 5.95
N SER A 146 6.73 -27.41 4.76
CA SER A 146 7.50 -28.64 4.54
C SER A 146 9.01 -28.46 4.49
N ALA A 147 9.54 -27.22 4.57
CA ALA A 147 10.98 -26.98 4.67
C ALA A 147 11.52 -27.01 6.12
N ALA A 148 10.74 -27.51 7.09
CA ALA A 148 11.28 -27.93 8.37
C ALA A 148 12.06 -29.23 8.13
N THR A 149 13.38 -29.12 7.99
CA THR A 149 14.30 -30.24 7.97
C THR A 149 14.03 -31.12 9.19
N SER A 150 13.60 -32.34 8.93
CA SER A 150 13.75 -33.41 9.91
C SER A 150 15.24 -33.75 9.92
N ASP A 151 15.96 -33.17 10.88
CA ASP A 151 17.22 -33.77 11.30
C ASP A 151 16.85 -35.06 12.05
N SER A 152 16.96 -36.18 11.35
CA SER A 152 16.99 -37.53 11.93
C SER A 152 18.18 -38.29 11.37
#